data_AF-A0AAW6D122-F1
#
_entry.id   AF-A0AAW6D122-F1
#
_cell.length_a   1.000
_cell.length_b   1.000
_cell.length_c   1.000
_cell.angle_alpha   90.00
_cell.angle_beta   90.00
_cell.angle_gamma   90.00
#
_symmetry.space_group_name_H-M   'P 1'
#
loop_
_entity.id
_entity.type
_entity.pdbx_description
1 polymer ?
#
loop_
_entity_poly.entity_id
_entity_poly.type
_entity_poly.pdbx_seq_one_letter_code
_entity_poly.pdbx_strand_id
1 'polypeptide(L)' 'MIKLTKEQVVSIHSSLIKASGGTDGVRDDGLLESALESPFQTFDGHDFYPSIIQKAARI' A
#
# COMPACT_ATOMS: atom_id res chain seq x y z
N MET A 1 -4.80 -10.19 -10.04
CA MET A 1 -3.88 -9.08 -9.74
C MET A 1 -3.38 -9.28 -8.33
N ILE A 2 -2.07 -9.28 -8.09
CA ILE A 2 -1.53 -9.48 -6.74
C ILE A 2 -1.63 -8.15 -6.02
N LYS A 3 -2.32 -8.12 -4.88
CA LYS A 3 -2.46 -6.95 -4.01
C LYS A 3 -1.91 -7.32 -2.64
N LEU A 4 -1.09 -6.45 -2.07
CA LEU A 4 -0.58 -6.63 -0.72
C LEU A 4 -1.69 -6.33 0.27
N THR A 5 -1.87 -7.22 1.26
CA THR A 5 -2.74 -6.92 2.39
C THR A 5 -2.04 -5.97 3.34
N LYS A 6 -2.84 -5.28 4.16
CA LYS A 6 -2.33 -4.39 5.21
C LYS A 6 -1.36 -5.12 6.13
N GLU A 7 -1.67 -6.34 6.54
CA GLU A 7 -0.83 -7.16 7.42
C GLU A 7 0.51 -7.47 6.77
N GLN A 8 0.52 -7.76 5.46
CA GLN A 8 1.76 -7.99 4.72
C GLN A 8 2.62 -6.72 4.68
N VAL A 9 2.01 -5.56 4.45
CA VAL A 9 2.72 -4.27 4.40
C VAL A 9 3.31 -3.92 5.76
N VAL A 10 2.54 -4.08 6.85
CA VAL A 10 3.01 -3.87 8.22
C VAL A 10 4.12 -4.85 8.58
N SER A 11 4.00 -6.11 8.19
CA SER A 11 5.04 -7.12 8.44
C SER A 11 6.35 -6.79 7.71
N ILE A 12 6.27 -6.32 6.46
CA ILE A 12 7.44 -5.88 5.69
C ILE A 12 8.07 -4.66 6.37
N HIS A 13 7.25 -3.68 6.78
CA HIS A 13 7.72 -2.48 7.47
C HIS A 13 8.44 -2.83 8.78
N SER A 14 7.83 -3.63 9.66
CA SER A 14 8.44 -4.06 10.91
C SER A 14 9.74 -4.86 10.69
N SER A 15 9.78 -5.70 9.64
CA SER A 15 11.01 -6.44 9.28
C SER A 15 12.13 -5.49 8.84
N LEU A 16 11.80 -4.43 8.10
CA LEU A 16 12.76 -3.41 7.68
C LEU A 16 13.25 -2.60 8.88
N ILE A 17 12.35 -2.13 9.76
CA ILE A 17 12.71 -1.39 10.98
C ILE A 17 13.62 -2.22 11.89
N LYS A 18 13.41 -3.53 12.01
CA LYS A 18 14.31 -4.42 12.76
C LYS A 18 15.73 -4.46 12.18
N ALA A 19 15.89 -4.30 10.88
CA ALA A 19 17.18 -4.35 10.20
C ALA A 19 17.87 -2.98 10.12
N SER A 20 17.12 -1.90 9.86
CA SER A 20 17.65 -0.54 9.68
C SER A 20 17.64 0.32 10.93
N GLY A 21 16.91 -0.10 11.97
CA GLY A 21 16.51 0.76 13.07
C GLY A 21 15.39 1.72 12.69
N GLY A 22 14.78 2.35 13.70
CA GLY A 22 13.66 3.29 13.53
C GLY A 22 12.55 3.06 14.54
N THR A 23 11.43 3.77 14.37
CA THR A 23 10.21 3.55 15.17
C THR A 23 9.30 2.59 14.42
N ASP A 24 8.91 1.50 15.09
CA ASP A 24 7.96 0.53 14.56
C ASP A 24 6.51 0.94 14.89
N GLY A 25 5.56 0.42 14.11
CA GLY A 25 4.13 0.68 14.27
C GLY A 25 3.52 1.49 13.13
N VAL A 26 2.19 1.61 13.15
CA VAL A 26 1.41 2.35 12.15
C VAL A 26 0.97 3.67 12.75
N ARG A 27 1.25 4.78 12.05
CA ARG A 27 0.84 6.12 12.50
C ARG A 27 -0.67 6.33 12.46
N ASP A 28 -1.29 5.85 11.39
CA ASP A 28 -2.72 5.97 11.14
C ASP A 28 -3.17 4.83 10.23
N ASP A 29 -4.02 3.95 10.78
CA ASP A 29 -4.55 2.79 10.08
C ASP A 29 -5.46 3.16 8.90
N GLY A 30 -6.25 4.21 9.03
CA GLY A 30 -7.18 4.65 7.98
C GLY A 30 -6.44 5.25 6.79
N LEU A 31 -5.37 6.00 7.04
CA LEU A 31 -4.49 6.50 5.98
C LEU A 31 -3.73 5.36 5.28
N LEU A 32 -3.29 4.34 6.03
CA LEU A 32 -2.64 3.18 5.46
C LEU A 32 -3.59 2.42 4.52
N GLU A 33 -4.81 2.15 4.95
CA GLU A 33 -5.82 1.49 4.12
C GLU A 33 -6.17 2.33 2.88
N SER A 34 -6.36 3.64 3.04
CA SER A 34 -6.62 4.55 1.92
C SER A 34 -5.50 4.53 0.88
N ALA A 35 -4.23 4.52 1.32
CA ALA A 35 -3.08 4.44 0.44
C ALA A 35 -3.04 3.12 -0.35
N LEU A 36 -3.36 2.00 0.30
CA LEU A 36 -3.39 0.68 -0.35
C LEU A 36 -4.54 0.52 -1.35
N GLU A 37 -5.65 1.23 -1.16
CA GLU A 37 -6.77 1.24 -2.10
C GLU A 37 -6.61 2.25 -3.24
N SER A 38 -5.83 3.32 -3.06
CA SER A 38 -5.68 4.40 -4.05
C SER A 38 -5.35 3.94 -5.49
N PRO A 39 -4.44 2.96 -5.71
CA PRO A 39 -4.12 2.47 -7.06
C PRO A 39 -5.25 1.68 -7.73
N PHE A 40 -6.23 1.21 -6.95
CA PHE A 40 -7.36 0.41 -7.43
C PHE A 40 -8.65 1.22 -7.51
N GLN A 41 -8.58 2.53 -7.29
CA GLN A 41 -9.72 3.40 -7.45
C GLN A 41 -10.19 3.42 -8.91
N THR A 42 -11.51 3.41 -9.06
CA THR A 42 -12.20 3.44 -10.35
C THR A 42 -13.18 4.61 -10.37
N PHE A 43 -13.43 5.13 -11.57
CA PHE A 43 -14.47 6.10 -11.82
C PHE A 43 -15.21 5.72 -13.09
N ASP A 44 -16.54 5.69 -13.02
CA ASP A 44 -17.41 5.31 -14.15
C ASP A 44 -17.04 3.94 -14.77
N GLY A 45 -16.64 2.98 -13.92
CA GLY A 45 -16.22 1.64 -14.36
C GLY A 45 -14.82 1.58 -14.98
N HIS A 46 -14.11 2.70 -15.06
CA HIS A 46 -12.74 2.78 -15.57
C HIS A 46 -11.72 2.91 -14.43
N ASP A 47 -10.67 2.08 -14.47
CA ASP A 47 -9.52 2.19 -13.57
C ASP A 47 -8.78 3.51 -13.83
N PHE A 48 -8.48 4.27 -12.78
CA PHE A 48 -7.59 5.43 -12.92
C PHE A 48 -6.19 5.05 -13.37
N TYR A 49 -5.76 3.84 -13.00
CA TYR A 49 -4.44 3.30 -13.32
C TYR A 49 -4.61 1.96 -14.07
N PRO A 50 -4.83 1.97 -15.38
CA PRO A 50 -5.19 0.74 -16.11
C PRO A 50 -4.03 -0.28 -16.21
N SER A 51 -2.78 0.16 -16.16
CA SER A 51 -1.62 -0.75 -16.21
C SER A 51 -1.04 -1.07 -14.83
N ILE A 52 -0.39 -2.24 -14.71
CA ILE A 52 0.27 -2.65 -13.46
C ILE A 52 1.39 -1.70 -13.05
N ILE A 53 2.11 -1.12 -14.01
CA ILE A 53 3.19 -0.17 -13.75
C ILE A 53 2.61 1.12 -13.16
N GLN A 54 1.49 1.61 -13.70
CA GLN A 54 0.80 2.78 -13.16
C GLN A 54 0.28 2.54 -11.74
N LYS A 55 -0.27 1.34 -11.46
CA LYS A 55 -0.70 0.98 -10.10
C LYS A 55 0.48 0.90 -9.13
N ALA A 56 1.60 0.34 -9.58
CA ALA A 56 2.81 0.23 -8.77
C ALA A 56 3.46 1.59 -8.48
N ALA A 57 3.47 2.52 -9.45
CA ALA A 57 4.04 3.86 -9.26
C ALA A 57 3.20 4.76 -8.35
N ARG A 58 1.94 4.38 -8.07
CA ARG A 58 1.04 5.13 -7.21
C ARG A 58 1.21 4.79 -5.71
N ILE A 59 1.63 3.56 -5.40
CA ILE A 59 1.98 3.07 -4.06
C ILE A 59 3.32 3.67 -3.64
#